data_AF-D8PS94-F1
#
_entry.id   AF-D8PS94-F1
#
_cell.length_a   1.000
_cell.length_b   1.000
_cell.length_c   1.000
_cell.angle_alpha   90.00
_cell.angle_beta   90.00
_cell.angle_gamma   90.00
#
_symmetry.space_group_name_H-M   'P 1'
#
loop_
_entity.id
_entity.type
_entity.pdbx_description
1 polymer ?
#
loop_
_entity_poly.entity_id
_entity_poly.type
_entity_poly.pdbx_seq_one_letter_code
_entity_poly.pdbx_strand_id
1 'polypeptide(L)'
;MGRLRRSRAHHARRDVHRAARTRVRSKDLDQIQLIDLDPKNRAKLEAQELDYEKPGLAQHYCVECAKYFETDAALHTHWRSKLHKRRCKRLAEPAYTIEEAEAAAGLGRDTRRARAVPEASAEMETDAAPAAGGSAS
;
A
#
# COMPACT_ATOMS: atom_id res chain seq x y z
N MET A 1 47.02 0.64 38.71
CA MET A 1 46.12 1.70 38.20
C MET A 1 45.06 1.08 37.30
N GLY A 2 43.87 0.79 37.82
CA GLY A 2 42.78 0.19 37.04
C GLY A 2 42.16 1.17 36.04
N ARG A 3 41.54 0.67 34.96
CA ARG A 3 40.80 1.52 34.01
C ARG A 3 39.67 2.24 34.73
N LEU A 4 39.82 3.54 34.92
CA LEU A 4 38.77 4.44 35.40
C LEU A 4 37.60 4.43 34.39
N ARG A 5 36.39 4.18 34.89
CA ARG A 5 35.18 4.17 34.07
C ARG A 5 34.93 5.55 33.48
N ARG A 6 34.76 5.63 32.16
CA ARG A 6 34.37 6.89 31.48
C ARG A 6 32.98 7.33 31.96
N SER A 7 32.83 8.62 32.26
CA SER A 7 31.52 9.22 32.53
C SER A 7 30.66 9.22 31.25
N ARG A 8 29.33 9.27 31.39
CA ARG A 8 28.36 9.24 30.28
C ARG A 8 28.44 7.98 29.39
N ALA A 9 28.62 6.80 30.00
CA ALA A 9 28.66 5.52 29.30
C ALA A 9 27.30 5.01 28.76
N HIS A 10 26.24 5.83 28.80
CA HIS A 10 24.95 5.42 28.26
C HIS A 10 25.01 5.38 26.73
N HIS A 11 24.65 4.23 26.15
CA HIS A 11 24.42 4.14 24.71
C HIS A 11 23.25 5.07 24.39
N ALA A 12 23.47 6.10 23.58
CA ALA A 12 22.47 7.11 23.21
C ALA A 12 21.34 6.52 22.32
N ARG A 13 20.61 5.53 22.85
CA ARG A 13 19.54 4.78 22.18
C ARG A 13 18.18 5.49 22.24
N ARG A 14 18.15 6.72 22.78
CA ARG A 14 16.93 7.52 22.93
C ARG A 14 16.19 7.68 21.60
N ASP A 15 16.90 7.85 20.51
CA ASP A 15 16.30 8.06 19.18
C ASP A 15 15.66 6.79 18.63
N VAL A 16 16.26 5.63 18.88
CA VAL A 16 15.68 4.32 18.54
C VAL A 16 14.37 4.11 19.30
N HIS A 17 14.36 4.34 20.61
CA HIS A 17 13.14 4.27 21.41
C HIS A 17 12.12 5.34 21.03
N ARG A 18 12.54 6.50 20.53
CA ARG A 18 11.63 7.53 20.02
C ARG A 18 10.97 7.10 18.72
N ALA A 19 11.73 6.51 17.79
CA ALA A 19 11.22 6.04 16.51
C ALA A 19 10.25 4.86 16.64
N ALA A 20 10.45 3.99 17.63
CA ALA A 20 9.56 2.85 17.88
C ALA A 20 8.21 3.22 18.52
N ARG A 21 8.01 4.48 18.94
CA ARG A 21 6.75 4.90 19.58
C ARG A 21 5.63 5.05 18.55
N THR A 22 4.47 4.50 18.88
CA THR A 22 3.25 4.54 18.06
C THR A 22 2.83 5.95 17.67
N ARG A 23 2.95 6.93 18.59
CA ARG A 23 2.55 8.33 18.36
C ARG A 23 3.33 9.08 17.26
N VAL A 24 4.49 8.57 16.83
CA VAL A 24 5.33 9.19 15.78
C VAL A 24 5.55 8.22 14.61
N ARG A 25 4.74 7.16 14.52
CA ARG A 25 4.89 6.15 13.48
C ARG A 25 4.47 6.73 12.13
N SER A 26 5.33 6.56 11.13
CA SER A 26 5.04 6.90 9.74
C SER A 26 4.19 5.82 9.06
N LYS A 27 3.61 6.12 7.90
CA LYS A 27 2.94 5.12 7.06
C LYS A 27 3.88 3.94 6.74
N ASP A 28 3.34 2.73 6.86
CA ASP A 28 4.06 1.49 6.56
C ASP A 28 4.15 1.26 5.04
N LEU A 29 5.02 0.36 4.59
CA LEU A 29 5.31 0.14 3.17
C LEU A 29 4.15 -0.52 2.42
N ASP A 30 3.51 -1.49 3.06
CA ASP A 30 2.31 -2.19 2.63
C ASP A 30 1.14 -1.22 2.44
N GLN A 31 0.93 -0.29 3.36
CA GLN A 31 -0.10 0.76 3.24
C GLN A 31 0.12 1.63 2.00
N ILE A 32 1.38 2.03 1.75
CA ILE A 32 1.71 2.85 0.57
C ILE A 32 1.49 2.04 -0.71
N GLN A 33 1.90 0.77 -0.72
CA GLN A 33 1.80 -0.07 -1.91
C GLN A 33 0.36 -0.44 -2.27
N LEU A 34 -0.47 -0.72 -1.27
CA LEU A 34 -1.85 -1.16 -1.47
C LEU A 34 -2.84 0.00 -1.64
N ILE A 35 -2.56 1.17 -1.07
CA ILE A 35 -3.51 2.29 -1.04
C ILE A 35 -2.99 3.49 -1.82
N ASP A 36 -1.81 4.01 -1.46
CA ASP A 36 -1.33 5.30 -1.97
C ASP A 36 -0.83 5.21 -3.44
N LEU A 37 -0.30 4.05 -3.86
CA LEU A 37 0.16 3.82 -5.24
C LEU A 37 -0.98 3.58 -6.24
N ASP A 38 -2.19 3.29 -5.78
CA ASP A 38 -3.34 3.14 -6.67
C ASP A 38 -3.57 4.42 -7.46
N PRO A 39 -3.78 4.36 -8.79
CA PRO A 39 -3.85 5.54 -9.64
C PRO A 39 -4.96 6.52 -9.22
N LYS A 40 -6.05 6.00 -8.66
CA LYS A 40 -7.17 6.81 -8.13
C LYS A 40 -6.77 7.62 -6.90
N ASN A 41 -5.98 7.04 -6.00
CA ASN A 41 -5.55 7.68 -4.76
C ASN A 41 -4.35 8.58 -5.01
N ARG A 42 -3.42 8.12 -5.85
CA ARG A 42 -2.26 8.89 -6.29
C ARG A 42 -2.66 10.24 -6.88
N ALA A 43 -3.63 10.27 -7.81
CA ALA A 43 -4.12 11.50 -8.40
C ALA A 43 -4.69 12.47 -7.34
N LYS A 44 -5.40 11.95 -6.33
CA LYS A 44 -5.95 12.76 -5.23
C LYS A 44 -4.88 13.27 -4.27
N LEU A 45 -3.83 12.49 -4.05
CA LEU A 45 -2.72 12.86 -3.17
C LEU A 45 -1.77 13.87 -3.83
N GLU A 46 -1.62 13.80 -5.16
CA GLU A 46 -0.87 14.79 -5.94
C GLU A 46 -1.68 16.09 -6.11
N ALA A 47 -2.99 16.01 -6.31
CA ALA A 47 -3.89 17.17 -6.42
C ALA A 47 -4.62 17.46 -5.10
N GLN A 48 -3.87 17.64 -4.01
CA GLN A 48 -4.44 17.90 -2.69
C GLN A 48 -4.89 19.38 -2.55
N GLU A 49 -5.99 19.61 -1.85
CA GLU A 49 -6.45 20.95 -1.50
C GLU A 49 -5.44 21.65 -0.56
N LEU A 50 -5.46 22.99 -0.58
CA LEU A 50 -4.58 23.80 0.24
C LEU A 50 -4.86 23.59 1.72
N ASP A 51 -3.87 23.06 2.44
CA ASP A 51 -3.97 22.76 3.87
C ASP A 51 -2.92 23.55 4.65
N TYR A 52 -3.37 24.48 5.48
CA TYR A 52 -2.52 25.41 6.23
C TYR A 52 -1.72 24.76 7.37
N GLU A 53 -2.14 23.59 7.84
CA GLU A 53 -1.46 22.88 8.93
C GLU A 53 -0.24 22.09 8.43
N LYS A 54 -0.15 21.88 7.12
CA LYS A 54 0.90 21.08 6.49
C LYS A 54 2.00 21.95 5.88
N PRO A 55 3.25 21.47 5.87
CA PRO A 55 4.34 22.14 5.16
C PRO A 55 3.99 22.33 3.67
N GLY A 56 4.34 23.49 3.12
CA GLY A 56 4.13 23.79 1.70
C GLY A 56 2.67 23.77 1.25
N LEU A 57 1.74 24.08 2.17
CA LEU A 57 0.29 24.07 1.92
C LEU A 57 -0.23 22.73 1.37
N ALA A 58 0.44 21.64 1.74
CA ALA A 58 0.23 20.28 1.22
C ALA A 58 0.47 20.06 -0.29
N GLN A 59 0.92 21.08 -1.03
CA GLN A 59 1.12 20.98 -2.48
C GLN A 59 2.34 20.11 -2.84
N HIS A 60 3.43 20.23 -2.08
CA HIS A 60 4.68 19.53 -2.39
C HIS A 60 4.75 18.18 -1.64
N TYR A 61 4.01 17.18 -2.14
CA TYR A 61 3.91 15.87 -1.52
C TYR A 61 4.64 14.76 -2.29
N CYS A 62 5.39 13.91 -1.59
CA CYS A 62 5.96 12.69 -2.14
C CYS A 62 5.18 11.47 -1.64
N VAL A 63 4.45 10.82 -2.55
CA VAL A 63 3.59 9.65 -2.29
C VAL A 63 4.39 8.48 -1.69
N GLU A 64 5.52 8.15 -2.30
CA GLU A 64 6.32 6.95 -1.96
C GLU A 64 6.96 7.02 -0.55
N CYS A 65 7.30 8.23 -0.12
CA CYS A 65 7.89 8.49 1.19
C CYS A 65 6.88 9.03 2.20
N ALA A 66 5.63 9.24 1.79
CA ALA A 66 4.55 9.84 2.57
C ALA A 66 4.97 11.11 3.33
N LYS A 67 5.66 12.03 2.64
CA LYS A 67 6.26 13.22 3.25
C LYS A 67 5.92 14.50 2.50
N TYR A 68 5.55 15.53 3.26
CA TYR A 68 5.35 16.90 2.77
C TYR A 68 6.65 17.69 2.81
N PHE A 69 6.83 18.55 1.80
CA PHE A 69 7.94 19.47 1.66
C PHE A 69 7.43 20.90 1.62
N GLU A 70 8.32 21.85 1.90
CA GLU A 70 8.01 23.28 1.91
C GLU A 70 7.98 23.91 0.50
N THR A 71 8.79 23.39 -0.43
CA THR A 71 8.98 23.95 -1.78
C THR A 71 9.19 22.84 -2.82
N ASP A 72 8.95 23.15 -4.10
CA ASP A 72 9.23 22.24 -5.23
C ASP A 72 10.72 21.87 -5.33
N ALA A 73 11.62 22.81 -5.07
CA ALA A 73 13.06 22.54 -5.09
C ALA A 73 13.45 21.47 -4.05
N ALA A 74 12.85 21.52 -2.85
CA ALA A 74 13.06 20.51 -1.82
C ALA A 74 12.52 19.13 -2.24
N LEU A 75 11.38 19.08 -2.93
CA LEU A 75 10.80 17.85 -3.46
C LEU A 75 11.68 17.23 -4.58
N HIS A 76 12.19 18.04 -5.51
CA HIS A 76 13.09 17.57 -6.57
C HIS A 76 14.44 17.08 -6.03
N THR A 77 15.01 17.77 -5.03
CA THR A 77 16.24 17.31 -4.38
C THR A 77 16.01 16.02 -3.59
N HIS A 78 14.83 15.86 -2.97
CA HIS A 78 14.42 14.61 -2.33
C HIS A 78 14.39 13.43 -3.31
N TRP A 79 13.82 13.59 -4.51
CA TRP A 79 13.79 12.51 -5.51
C TRP A 79 15.17 12.03 -5.94
N ARG A 80 16.15 12.95 -6.00
CA ARG A 80 17.53 12.60 -6.35
C ARG A 80 18.28 11.90 -5.21
N SER A 81 17.78 12.03 -3.98
CA SER A 81 18.43 11.52 -2.77
C SER A 81 18.49 9.99 -2.72
N LYS A 82 19.47 9.45 -1.99
CA LYS A 82 19.63 8.00 -1.77
C LYS A 82 18.51 7.39 -0.94
N LEU A 83 17.76 8.19 -0.16
CA LEU A 83 16.68 7.70 0.68
C LEU A 83 15.46 7.36 -0.17
N HIS A 84 15.06 8.30 -1.03
CA HIS A 84 13.96 8.10 -1.97
C HIS A 84 14.23 6.91 -2.88
N LYS A 85 15.39 6.88 -3.56
CA LYS A 85 15.79 5.75 -4.43
C LYS A 85 15.77 4.40 -3.71
N ARG A 86 16.11 4.35 -2.42
CA ARG A 86 16.01 3.12 -1.63
C ARG A 86 14.56 2.74 -1.30
N ARG A 87 13.69 3.73 -1.09
CA ARG A 87 12.25 3.54 -0.89
C ARG A 87 11.59 3.00 -2.16
N CYS A 88 11.85 3.59 -3.32
CA CYS A 88 11.29 3.10 -4.60
C CYS A 88 11.68 1.64 -4.86
N LYS A 89 12.94 1.27 -4.58
CA LYS A 89 13.42 -0.12 -4.70
C LYS A 89 12.65 -1.08 -3.79
N ARG A 90 12.36 -0.68 -2.55
CA ARG A 90 11.56 -1.49 -1.62
C ARG A 90 10.10 -1.59 -2.02
N LEU A 91 9.53 -0.53 -2.59
CA LEU A 91 8.15 -0.52 -3.08
C LEU A 91 7.97 -1.32 -4.39
N ALA A 92 9.06 -1.57 -5.13
CA ALA A 92 9.03 -2.42 -6.30
C ALA A 92 8.90 -3.91 -5.94
N GLU A 93 9.33 -4.30 -4.74
CA GLU A 93 9.10 -5.64 -4.21
C GLU A 93 7.65 -5.72 -3.66
N PRO A 94 6.96 -6.86 -3.80
CA PRO A 94 5.64 -7.04 -3.20
C PRO A 94 5.74 -6.94 -1.67
N ALA A 95 4.83 -6.18 -1.06
CA ALA A 95 4.76 -6.06 0.39
C ALA A 95 4.40 -7.41 1.02
N TYR A 96 5.08 -7.73 2.12
CA TYR A 96 4.79 -8.91 2.92
C TYR A 96 3.39 -8.85 3.51
N THR A 97 2.57 -9.86 3.25
CA THR A 97 1.17 -9.91 3.71
C THR A 97 0.96 -10.95 4.82
N ILE A 98 -0.14 -10.81 5.55
CA ILE A 98 -0.54 -11.76 6.60
C ILE A 98 -0.78 -13.14 5.99
N GLU A 99 -1.36 -13.21 4.79
CA GLU A 99 -1.63 -14.47 4.08
C GLU A 99 -0.33 -15.24 3.80
N GLU A 100 0.75 -14.54 3.41
CA GLU A 100 2.07 -15.15 3.24
C GLU A 100 2.65 -15.66 4.57
N ALA A 101 2.43 -14.94 5.67
CA ALA A 101 2.83 -15.36 7.00
C ALA A 101 2.11 -16.64 7.45
N GLU A 102 0.79 -16.68 7.26
CA GLU A 102 -0.04 -17.84 7.58
C GLU A 102 0.30 -19.04 6.68
N ALA A 103 0.52 -18.82 5.39
CA ALA A 103 0.98 -19.85 4.47
C ALA A 103 2.33 -20.44 4.88
N ALA A 104 3.29 -19.61 5.28
CA ALA A 104 4.60 -20.06 5.78
C ALA A 104 4.48 -20.82 7.12
N ALA A 105 3.49 -20.47 7.95
CA ALA A 105 3.18 -21.16 9.20
C ALA A 105 2.37 -22.47 9.00
N GLY A 106 2.01 -22.82 7.76
CA GLY A 106 1.21 -24.01 7.45
C GLY A 106 -0.30 -23.85 7.72
N LEU A 107 -0.76 -22.61 7.95
CA LEU A 107 -2.17 -22.23 8.14
C LEU A 107 -2.81 -21.68 6.85
N GLY A 108 -2.06 -21.60 5.75
CA GLY A 108 -2.52 -21.04 4.49
C GLY A 108 -3.70 -21.81 3.89
N ARG A 109 -4.67 -21.07 3.33
CA ARG A 109 -5.75 -21.64 2.51
C ARG A 109 -5.14 -22.29 1.26
N ASP A 110 -5.12 -23.62 1.22
CA ASP A 110 -4.80 -24.37 0.01
C ASP A 110 -5.84 -24.08 -1.09
N THR A 111 -5.57 -23.11 -1.96
CA THR A 111 -6.39 -22.82 -3.15
C THR A 111 -6.32 -23.93 -4.20
N ARG A 112 -5.48 -24.96 -3.99
CA ARG A 112 -5.39 -26.14 -4.86
C ARG A 112 -6.60 -27.06 -4.81
N ARG A 113 -7.57 -26.84 -3.93
CA ARG A 113 -8.77 -27.70 -3.86
C ARG A 113 -10.08 -26.93 -4.04
N ALA A 114 -10.33 -26.54 -5.28
CA ALA A 114 -11.65 -26.60 -5.90
C ALA A 114 -11.47 -26.92 -7.39
N ARG A 115 -11.27 -28.21 -7.69
CA ARG A 115 -11.43 -28.72 -9.05
C ARG A 115 -12.89 -28.50 -9.41
N ALA A 116 -13.19 -27.48 -10.20
CA ALA A 116 -14.52 -27.23 -10.72
C ALA A 116 -15.02 -28.52 -11.40
N VAL A 117 -16.14 -29.04 -10.91
CA VAL A 117 -16.90 -30.06 -11.65
C VAL A 117 -17.40 -29.35 -12.90
N PRO A 118 -17.16 -29.86 -14.12
CA PRO A 118 -17.77 -29.27 -15.30
C PRO A 118 -19.27 -29.56 -15.24
N GLU A 119 -20.09 -28.52 -15.10
CA GLU A 119 -21.52 -28.62 -15.39
C GLU A 119 -21.68 -28.87 -16.88
N ALA A 120 -21.94 -30.14 -17.23
CA ALA A 120 -22.34 -30.56 -18.56
C ALA A 120 -23.74 -31.18 -18.47
N SER A 121 -24.58 -30.79 -19.43
CA SER A 121 -25.87 -31.35 -19.84
C SER A 121 -27.13 -30.96 -19.04
N ALA A 122 -27.89 -30.00 -19.61
CA ALA A 122 -29.33 -30.16 -19.85
C ALA A 122 -29.83 -29.08 -20.83
N GLU A 123 -29.39 -29.17 -22.10
CA GLU A 123 -30.21 -28.66 -23.20
C GLU A 123 -31.22 -29.77 -23.53
N MET A 124 -32.51 -29.52 -23.27
CA MET A 124 -33.60 -30.28 -23.86
C MET A 124 -34.52 -29.30 -24.57
N GLU A 125 -34.42 -29.34 -25.90
CA GLU A 125 -35.44 -28.87 -26.83
C GLU A 125 -36.78 -29.53 -26.49
N THR A 126 -37.85 -28.73 -26.45
CA THR A 126 -39.17 -29.19 -26.85
C THR A 126 -39.82 -28.10 -27.70
N ASP A 127 -39.84 -28.33 -29.00
CA ASP A 127 -40.71 -27.67 -29.96
C ASP A 127 -42.19 -27.93 -29.62
N ALA A 128 -43.00 -26.87 -29.55
CA ALA A 128 -44.44 -26.90 -29.85
C ALA A 128 -45.02 -25.47 -30.01
N ALA A 129 -45.05 -24.98 -31.24
CA ALA A 129 -45.99 -23.94 -31.67
C ALA A 129 -47.44 -24.50 -31.67
N PRO A 130 -48.53 -23.69 -31.55
CA PRO A 130 -48.96 -22.86 -32.69
C PRO A 130 -49.68 -21.51 -32.37
N ALA A 131 -49.60 -20.63 -33.37
CA ALA A 131 -50.49 -19.57 -33.87
C ALA A 131 -51.71 -19.03 -33.05
N ALA A 132 -51.77 -17.69 -32.94
CA ALA A 132 -52.92 -16.79 -33.22
C ALA A 132 -52.46 -15.35 -32.90
N GLY A 133 -52.40 -14.37 -33.80
CA GLY A 133 -53.49 -13.75 -34.54
C GLY A 133 -53.84 -12.41 -33.89
N GLY A 134 -53.68 -11.27 -34.59
CA GLY A 134 -54.27 -10.00 -34.15
C GLY A 134 -53.54 -8.72 -34.58
N SER A 135 -53.93 -8.21 -35.74
CA SER A 135 -53.68 -6.87 -36.27
C SER A 135 -54.30 -5.73 -35.43
N ALA A 136 -53.90 -4.49 -35.76
CA ALA A 136 -54.52 -3.17 -35.46
C ALA A 136 -53.94 -2.44 -34.22
N SER A 137 -53.57 -1.16 -34.24
CA SER A 137 -53.57 -0.09 -35.26
C SER A 137 -52.36 0.82 -35.05
#